data_AF-A0A6J6LD53-F1
#
_entry.id   AF-A0A6J6LD53-F1
#
_cell.length_a   1.000
_cell.length_b   1.000
_cell.length_c   1.000
_cell.angle_alpha   90.00
_cell.angle_beta   90.00
_cell.angle_gamma   90.00
#
_symmetry.space_group_name_H-M   'P 1'
#
loop_
_entity.id
_entity.type
_entity.pdbx_description
1 polymer ?
#
loop_
_entity_poly.entity_id
_entity_poly.type
_entity_poly.pdbx_seq_one_letter_code
_entity_poly.pdbx_strand_id
1 'polypeptide(L)'
;MPEGVAFPFVATTPMRIGFFGPFGTFTEQALLTQPDLAAGELVPFRSVPDVLDAVARGDVEAGFVPIENSIEGTVNFTQDALIFDYELLIQREVVLDIEHCLLAAPGTQLADVNLVLSIPVATAQCSAWLRENMPKADVHAANSTADAARLVGERSTAGEKGLAALAPSNAATLYGLEVVAKDIADHAGNQTRFVLIAREGIPAATGHDKTGLVVFQRADEPGSLISILQEFAARRINLSLLSSRPTKAGGLGDYCFIIYADGHVADELMADVLRDLHTKQGGVKFLGSYPAAGDHAPNAREHADARWQQADDWITELRTHIRK
;
A
#
# COMPACT_ATOMS: atom_id res chain seq x y z
N MET A 1 -50.83 8.71 -21.70
CA MET A 1 -49.93 7.54 -21.64
C MET A 1 -49.08 7.54 -22.90
N PRO A 2 -47.81 7.94 -22.85
CA PRO A 2 -46.85 7.50 -23.83
C PRO A 2 -45.82 6.57 -23.20
N GLU A 3 -45.55 5.54 -23.99
CA GLU A 3 -44.67 4.40 -23.88
C GLU A 3 -43.28 4.68 -23.28
N GLY A 4 -42.85 3.77 -22.41
CA GLY A 4 -41.55 3.79 -21.75
C GLY A 4 -40.42 3.44 -22.71
N VAL A 5 -39.40 4.30 -22.72
CA VAL A 5 -38.10 4.02 -23.30
C VAL A 5 -37.31 3.21 -22.28
N ALA A 6 -37.18 1.90 -22.52
CA ALA A 6 -36.25 1.06 -21.79
C ALA A 6 -34.82 1.42 -22.23
N PHE A 7 -34.05 2.05 -21.33
CA PHE A 7 -32.62 2.21 -21.54
C PHE A 7 -31.93 0.85 -21.40
N PRO A 8 -31.01 0.48 -22.31
CA PRO A 8 -30.27 -0.76 -22.19
C PRO A 8 -29.45 -0.72 -20.91
N PHE A 9 -29.66 -1.71 -20.05
CA PHE A 9 -28.83 -1.97 -18.88
C PHE A 9 -27.44 -2.33 -19.41
N VAL A 10 -26.52 -1.37 -19.46
CA VAL A 10 -25.11 -1.67 -19.65
C VAL A 10 -24.69 -2.40 -18.40
N ALA A 11 -24.62 -3.73 -18.47
CA ALA A 11 -23.99 -4.52 -17.43
C ALA A 11 -22.53 -4.07 -17.38
N THR A 12 -22.20 -3.18 -16.46
CA THR A 12 -20.82 -2.82 -16.15
C THR A 12 -20.17 -4.09 -15.64
N THR A 13 -19.26 -4.67 -16.42
CA THR A 13 -18.41 -5.76 -15.95
C THR A 13 -17.77 -5.30 -14.64
N PRO A 14 -17.87 -6.07 -13.55
CA PRO A 14 -17.25 -5.68 -12.29
C PRO A 14 -15.75 -5.52 -12.51
N MET A 15 -15.18 -4.47 -11.92
CA MET A 15 -13.74 -4.20 -11.99
C MET A 15 -12.97 -5.40 -11.45
N ARG A 16 -11.99 -5.91 -12.20
CA ARG A 16 -11.14 -7.04 -11.80
C ARG A 16 -9.90 -6.49 -11.12
N ILE A 17 -9.67 -6.94 -9.90
CA ILE A 17 -8.62 -6.44 -9.03
C ILE A 17 -7.69 -7.60 -8.70
N GLY A 18 -6.48 -7.54 -9.25
CA GLY A 18 -5.40 -8.45 -8.86
C GLY A 18 -4.91 -8.10 -7.47
N PHE A 19 -4.69 -9.08 -6.60
CA PHE A 19 -4.08 -8.80 -5.30
C PHE A 19 -3.04 -9.85 -4.93
N PHE A 20 -2.11 -9.47 -4.05
CA PHE A 20 -1.13 -10.40 -3.51
C PHE A 20 -1.79 -11.38 -2.53
N GLY A 21 -2.11 -12.55 -3.05
CA GLY A 21 -2.87 -13.58 -2.36
C GLY A 21 -2.01 -14.58 -1.58
N PRO A 22 -2.58 -15.75 -1.22
CA PRO A 22 -3.93 -16.22 -1.59
C PRO A 22 -5.06 -15.51 -0.81
N PHE A 23 -6.30 -15.95 -1.03
CA PHE A 23 -7.43 -15.57 -0.16
C PHE A 23 -7.14 -15.97 1.31
N GLY A 24 -7.57 -15.16 2.27
CA GLY A 24 -7.31 -15.25 3.70
C GLY A 24 -6.06 -14.49 4.17
N THR A 25 -5.47 -13.64 3.32
CA THR A 25 -4.29 -12.83 3.67
C THR A 25 -4.68 -11.46 4.22
N PHE A 26 -3.73 -10.77 4.89
CA PHE A 26 -3.90 -9.37 5.28
C PHE A 26 -4.11 -8.44 4.08
N THR A 27 -3.54 -8.76 2.92
CA THR A 27 -3.78 -8.02 1.67
C THR A 27 -5.26 -8.05 1.28
N GLU A 28 -5.88 -9.24 1.30
CA GLU A 28 -7.32 -9.36 1.04
C GLU A 28 -8.12 -8.65 2.14
N GLN A 29 -7.77 -8.82 3.41
CA GLN A 29 -8.46 -8.16 4.52
C GLN A 29 -8.47 -6.64 4.33
N ALA A 30 -7.33 -6.04 3.97
CA ALA A 30 -7.22 -4.62 3.68
C ALA A 30 -8.06 -4.22 2.46
N LEU A 31 -8.05 -5.01 1.38
CA LEU A 31 -8.88 -4.77 0.20
C LEU A 31 -10.37 -4.76 0.56
N LEU A 32 -10.83 -5.73 1.36
CA LEU A 32 -12.23 -5.86 1.77
C LEU A 32 -12.73 -4.71 2.66
N THR A 33 -11.83 -3.91 3.25
CA THR A 33 -12.23 -2.67 3.96
C THR A 33 -12.73 -1.57 3.01
N GLN A 34 -12.48 -1.70 1.71
CA GLN A 34 -12.84 -0.74 0.68
C GLN A 34 -14.08 -1.25 -0.08
N PRO A 35 -15.30 -0.72 0.17
CA PRO A 35 -16.53 -1.30 -0.38
C PRO A 35 -16.58 -1.31 -1.91
N ASP A 36 -16.00 -0.31 -2.56
CA ASP A 36 -15.90 -0.21 -4.01
C ASP A 36 -14.96 -1.27 -4.61
N LEU A 37 -13.85 -1.57 -3.93
CA LEU A 37 -12.93 -2.63 -4.34
C LEU A 37 -13.51 -4.02 -4.04
N ALA A 38 -14.13 -4.20 -2.88
CA ALA A 38 -14.74 -5.45 -2.45
C ALA A 38 -15.90 -5.90 -3.35
N ALA A 39 -16.55 -4.97 -4.05
CA ALA A 39 -17.59 -5.26 -5.03
C ALA A 39 -17.04 -5.75 -6.39
N GLY A 40 -15.72 -5.68 -6.60
CA GLY A 40 -15.05 -6.15 -7.80
C GLY A 40 -14.85 -7.66 -7.87
N GLU A 41 -14.33 -8.14 -9.01
CA GLU A 41 -13.83 -9.50 -9.16
C GLU A 41 -12.40 -9.57 -8.60
N LEU A 42 -12.23 -10.23 -7.46
CA LEU A 42 -10.92 -10.35 -6.80
C LEU A 42 -10.13 -11.52 -7.38
N VAL A 43 -8.93 -11.24 -7.90
CA VAL A 43 -8.06 -12.23 -8.55
C VAL A 43 -6.78 -12.40 -7.72
N PRO A 44 -6.60 -13.54 -7.01
CA PRO A 44 -5.40 -13.76 -6.20
C PRO A 44 -4.20 -14.13 -7.09
N PHE A 45 -3.06 -13.50 -6.83
CA PHE A 45 -1.77 -13.86 -7.42
C PHE A 45 -0.80 -14.36 -6.37
N ARG A 46 0.19 -15.16 -6.79
CA ARG A 46 1.15 -15.81 -5.89
C ARG A 46 2.32 -14.92 -5.48
N SER A 47 2.59 -13.89 -6.26
CA SER A 47 3.67 -12.95 -5.99
C SER A 47 3.22 -11.55 -6.40
N VAL A 48 3.82 -10.52 -5.80
CA VAL A 48 3.57 -9.14 -6.22
C VAL A 48 4.00 -8.89 -7.67
N PRO A 49 5.16 -9.34 -8.16
CA PRO A 49 5.49 -9.24 -9.58
C PRO A 49 4.38 -9.76 -10.50
N ASP A 50 3.73 -10.89 -10.16
CA ASP A 50 2.61 -11.41 -10.95
C ASP A 50 1.40 -10.45 -10.95
N VAL A 51 1.13 -9.77 -9.82
CA VAL A 51 0.10 -8.71 -9.75
C VAL A 51 0.48 -7.54 -10.66
N LEU A 52 1.71 -7.04 -10.56
CA LEU A 52 2.19 -5.90 -11.34
C LEU A 52 2.15 -6.21 -12.83
N ASP A 53 2.60 -7.40 -13.22
CA ASP A 53 2.54 -7.92 -14.59
C ASP A 53 1.10 -7.96 -15.12
N ALA A 54 0.17 -8.50 -14.34
CA ALA A 54 -1.22 -8.59 -14.73
C ALA A 54 -1.84 -7.20 -14.97
N VAL A 55 -1.52 -6.22 -14.12
CA VAL A 55 -1.95 -4.83 -14.30
C VAL A 55 -1.31 -4.23 -15.56
N ALA A 56 0.01 -4.41 -15.74
CA ALA A 56 0.74 -3.85 -16.87
C ALA A 56 0.24 -4.41 -18.23
N ARG A 57 -0.14 -5.70 -18.26
CA ARG A 57 -0.69 -6.36 -19.46
C ARG A 57 -2.17 -6.08 -19.69
N GLY A 58 -2.89 -5.56 -18.69
CA GLY A 58 -4.34 -5.39 -18.74
C GLY A 58 -5.15 -6.66 -18.51
N ASP A 59 -4.52 -7.69 -17.92
CA ASP A 59 -5.21 -8.88 -17.44
C ASP A 59 -6.11 -8.57 -16.24
N VAL A 60 -5.86 -7.48 -15.51
CA VAL A 60 -6.73 -6.89 -14.49
C VAL A 60 -6.70 -5.35 -14.60
N GLU A 61 -7.75 -4.67 -14.14
CA GLU A 61 -7.84 -3.21 -14.20
C GLU A 61 -6.95 -2.54 -13.15
N ALA A 62 -6.81 -3.15 -11.96
CA ALA A 62 -5.93 -2.65 -10.91
C ALA A 62 -5.27 -3.77 -10.10
N GLY A 63 -4.18 -3.42 -9.41
CA GLY A 63 -3.42 -4.29 -8.53
C GLY A 63 -3.47 -3.78 -7.09
N PHE A 64 -3.56 -4.67 -6.11
CA PHE A 64 -3.54 -4.32 -4.69
C PHE A 64 -2.42 -5.06 -3.97
N VAL A 65 -1.42 -4.31 -3.50
CA VAL A 65 -0.15 -4.87 -3.01
C VAL A 65 0.35 -4.13 -1.76
N PRO A 66 1.05 -4.82 -0.84
CA PRO A 66 1.69 -4.16 0.30
C PRO A 66 2.91 -3.36 -0.14
N ILE A 67 3.13 -2.19 0.47
CA ILE A 67 4.28 -1.32 0.15
C ILE A 67 5.14 -0.98 1.37
N GLU A 68 4.57 -0.99 2.57
CA GLU A 68 5.28 -0.64 3.80
C GLU A 68 4.64 -1.33 5.02
N ASN A 69 5.44 -1.77 5.97
CA ASN A 69 5.02 -2.27 7.27
C ASN A 69 5.70 -1.45 8.39
N SER A 70 4.99 -1.15 9.48
CA SER A 70 5.50 -0.28 10.57
C SER A 70 6.64 -0.91 11.38
N ILE A 71 6.78 -2.25 11.35
CA ILE A 71 7.83 -2.99 12.07
C ILE A 71 8.96 -3.39 11.13
N GLU A 72 8.64 -3.95 9.97
CA GLU A 72 9.62 -4.47 9.00
C GLU A 72 10.12 -3.41 8.01
N GLY A 73 9.47 -2.24 7.97
CA GLY A 73 9.78 -1.14 7.06
C GLY A 73 9.23 -1.36 5.65
N THR A 74 9.89 -0.75 4.66
CA THR A 74 9.50 -0.83 3.26
C THR A 74 9.47 -2.26 2.73
N VAL A 75 8.41 -2.59 2.00
CA VAL A 75 8.33 -3.79 1.16
C VAL A 75 9.18 -3.58 -0.11
N ASN A 76 10.49 -3.82 0.03
CA ASN A 76 11.50 -3.46 -0.96
C ASN A 76 11.22 -4.03 -2.36
N PHE A 77 10.68 -5.24 -2.48
CA PHE A 77 10.41 -5.83 -3.79
C PHE A 77 9.27 -5.09 -4.52
N THR A 78 8.20 -4.66 -3.82
CA THR A 78 7.11 -3.88 -4.41
C THR A 78 7.65 -2.54 -4.89
N GLN A 79 8.41 -1.87 -4.03
CA GLN A 79 8.95 -0.56 -4.32
C GLN A 79 9.96 -0.62 -5.47
N ASP A 80 10.92 -1.55 -5.44
CA ASP A 80 11.88 -1.73 -6.54
C ASP A 80 11.20 -2.02 -7.88
N ALA A 81 10.18 -2.88 -7.87
CA ALA A 81 9.48 -3.23 -9.10
C ALA A 81 8.76 -2.01 -9.69
N LEU A 82 8.02 -1.25 -8.87
CA LEU A 82 7.40 0.01 -9.30
C LEU A 82 8.42 1.04 -9.82
N ILE A 83 9.63 1.05 -9.28
CA ILE A 83 10.69 1.98 -9.70
C ILE A 83 11.31 1.56 -11.02
N PHE A 84 11.76 0.31 -11.13
CA PHE A 84 12.68 -0.12 -12.18
C PHE A 84 12.02 -0.92 -13.30
N ASP A 85 10.88 -1.57 -13.02
CA ASP A 85 10.34 -2.62 -13.89
C ASP A 85 9.01 -2.21 -14.55
N TYR A 86 8.26 -1.25 -13.98
CA TYR A 86 6.91 -0.90 -14.44
C TYR A 86 6.62 0.61 -14.46
N GLU A 87 5.81 1.06 -15.42
CA GLU A 87 5.22 2.41 -15.46
C GLU A 87 3.76 2.37 -14.96
N LEU A 88 3.60 2.06 -13.67
CA LEU A 88 2.29 2.02 -13.00
C LEU A 88 2.16 3.18 -12.01
N LEU A 89 0.92 3.63 -11.84
CA LEU A 89 0.56 4.73 -10.93
C LEU A 89 -0.20 4.20 -9.72
N ILE A 90 0.20 4.66 -8.55
CA ILE A 90 -0.54 4.48 -7.30
C ILE A 90 -1.75 5.41 -7.33
N GLN A 91 -2.93 4.84 -7.09
CA GLN A 91 -4.23 5.54 -7.11
C GLN A 91 -4.88 5.64 -5.75
N ARG A 92 -4.44 4.84 -4.78
CA ARG A 92 -4.98 4.84 -3.42
C ARG A 92 -3.97 4.18 -2.49
N GLU A 93 -3.92 4.62 -1.24
CA GLU A 93 -3.32 3.84 -0.16
C GLU A 93 -4.37 3.42 0.87
N VAL A 94 -4.16 2.27 1.50
CA VAL A 94 -4.99 1.73 2.57
C VAL A 94 -4.06 1.26 3.68
N VAL A 95 -4.31 1.69 4.92
CA VAL A 95 -3.55 1.25 6.09
C VAL A 95 -4.43 0.31 6.91
N LEU A 96 -3.91 -0.87 7.22
CA LEU A 96 -4.58 -1.87 8.04
C LEU A 96 -3.77 -2.16 9.30
N ASP A 97 -4.44 -2.16 10.45
CA ASP A 97 -3.90 -2.70 11.70
C ASP A 97 -3.82 -4.23 11.61
N ILE A 98 -2.62 -4.76 11.81
CA ILE A 98 -2.31 -6.17 11.70
C ILE A 98 -2.60 -6.86 13.03
N GLU A 99 -3.79 -7.45 13.11
CA GLU A 99 -4.23 -8.26 14.23
C GLU A 99 -4.01 -9.75 13.92
N HIS A 100 -3.04 -10.38 14.59
CA HIS A 100 -2.88 -11.84 14.53
C HIS A 100 -3.94 -12.50 15.42
N CYS A 101 -4.71 -13.43 14.85
CA CYS A 101 -5.71 -14.20 15.56
C CYS A 101 -5.29 -15.67 15.62
N LEU A 102 -5.62 -16.35 16.72
CA LEU A 102 -5.56 -17.80 16.82
C LEU A 102 -6.88 -18.39 16.28
N LEU A 103 -6.80 -19.10 15.17
CA LEU A 103 -7.94 -19.72 14.49
C LEU A 103 -7.92 -21.23 14.69
N ALA A 104 -9.05 -21.84 15.03
CA ALA A 104 -9.17 -23.30 15.15
C ALA A 104 -10.54 -23.79 14.68
N ALA A 105 -10.70 -25.11 14.57
CA ALA A 105 -11.99 -25.69 14.20
C ALA A 105 -13.09 -25.32 15.20
N PRO A 106 -14.36 -25.16 14.76
CA PRO A 106 -15.45 -24.77 15.63
C PRO A 106 -15.55 -25.60 16.92
N GLY A 107 -15.69 -24.93 18.06
CA GLY A 107 -15.76 -25.57 19.38
C GLY A 107 -14.44 -26.08 19.96
N THR A 108 -13.30 -25.86 19.30
CA THR A 108 -11.97 -26.14 19.87
C THR A 108 -11.66 -25.16 21.00
N GLN A 109 -11.31 -25.65 22.19
CA GLN A 109 -10.87 -24.79 23.29
C GLN A 109 -9.36 -24.57 23.22
N LEU A 110 -8.89 -23.45 23.79
CA LEU A 110 -7.46 -23.12 23.82
C LEU A 110 -6.61 -24.24 24.44
N ALA A 111 -7.13 -24.91 25.46
CA ALA A 111 -6.46 -26.02 26.14
C ALA A 111 -6.34 -27.31 25.29
N ASP A 112 -7.15 -27.44 24.22
CA ASP A 112 -7.13 -28.61 23.33
C ASP A 112 -6.07 -28.51 22.24
N VAL A 113 -5.51 -27.31 22.02
CA VAL A 113 -4.56 -27.06 20.94
C VAL A 113 -3.16 -27.56 21.33
N ASN A 114 -2.61 -28.41 20.48
CA ASN A 114 -1.27 -29.00 20.62
C ASN A 114 -0.33 -28.64 19.47
N LEU A 115 -0.85 -28.09 18.37
CA LEU A 115 -0.05 -27.69 17.22
C LEU A 115 -0.58 -26.37 16.63
N VAL A 116 0.31 -25.38 16.55
CA VAL A 116 0.06 -24.07 15.93
C VAL A 116 0.83 -23.98 14.61
N LEU A 117 0.15 -23.57 13.54
CA LEU A 117 0.74 -23.36 12.22
C LEU A 117 0.76 -21.87 11.88
N SER A 118 1.87 -21.35 11.37
CA SER A 118 1.92 -20.05 10.69
C SER A 118 3.26 -19.83 9.98
N ILE A 119 3.39 -18.71 9.28
CA ILE A 119 4.68 -18.25 8.77
C ILE A 119 5.60 -17.83 9.94
N PRO A 120 6.93 -18.08 9.87
CA PRO A 120 7.84 -17.80 10.99
C PRO A 120 7.80 -16.37 11.53
N VAL A 121 7.50 -15.38 10.68
CA VAL A 121 7.42 -13.99 11.11
C VAL A 121 6.19 -13.71 11.99
N ALA A 122 5.05 -14.35 11.70
CA ALA A 122 3.85 -14.21 12.51
C ALA A 122 3.98 -14.94 13.87
N THR A 123 4.62 -16.12 13.87
CA THR A 123 4.87 -16.85 15.13
C THR A 123 5.87 -16.11 16.01
N ALA A 124 6.89 -15.47 15.44
CA ALA A 124 7.83 -14.62 16.18
C ALA A 124 7.14 -13.40 16.79
N GLN A 125 6.16 -12.81 16.10
CA GLN A 125 5.37 -11.68 16.59
C GLN A 125 4.37 -12.05 17.70
N CYS A 126 4.06 -13.33 17.92
CA CYS A 126 3.12 -13.79 18.96
C CYS A 126 3.81 -14.68 20.01
N SER A 127 5.14 -14.62 20.09
CA SER A 127 5.94 -15.60 20.80
C SER A 127 5.77 -15.56 22.32
N ALA A 128 5.56 -14.36 22.89
CA ALA A 128 5.33 -14.21 24.32
C ALA A 128 3.96 -14.76 24.69
N TRP A 129 2.92 -14.40 23.92
CA TRP A 129 1.57 -14.89 24.14
C TRP A 129 1.48 -16.41 24.04
N LEU A 130 2.10 -17.02 23.02
CA LEU A 130 2.14 -18.47 22.85
C LEU A 130 2.83 -19.18 24.02
N ARG A 131 3.95 -18.62 24.53
CA ARG A 131 4.68 -19.19 25.65
C ARG A 131 3.86 -19.16 26.94
N GLU A 132 3.10 -18.11 27.16
CA GLU A 132 2.27 -17.94 28.36
C GLU A 132 1.01 -18.82 28.31
N ASN A 133 0.31 -18.83 27.18
CA ASN A 133 -1.01 -19.43 27.07
C ASN A 133 -1.00 -20.87 26.53
N MET A 134 0.04 -21.24 25.78
CA MET A 134 0.13 -22.52 25.07
C MET A 134 1.53 -23.17 25.20
N PRO A 135 2.10 -23.30 26.41
CA PRO A 135 3.49 -23.70 26.62
C PRO A 135 3.82 -25.13 26.15
N LYS A 136 2.79 -25.94 25.82
CA LYS A 136 2.92 -27.33 25.37
C LYS A 136 2.63 -27.51 23.88
N ALA A 137 2.20 -26.45 23.19
CA ALA A 137 1.87 -26.54 21.78
C ALA A 137 3.15 -26.47 20.94
N ASP A 138 3.28 -27.38 19.98
CA ASP A 138 4.32 -27.30 18.96
C ASP A 138 3.98 -26.19 17.96
N VAL A 139 5.01 -25.57 17.38
CA VAL A 139 4.85 -24.51 16.37
C VAL A 139 5.50 -24.96 15.08
N HIS A 140 4.69 -25.15 14.03
CA HIS A 140 5.16 -25.55 12.71
C HIS A 140 5.07 -24.42 11.70
N ALA A 141 6.07 -24.34 10.83
CA ALA A 141 6.09 -23.36 9.75
C ALA A 141 5.10 -23.72 8.63
N ALA A 142 4.43 -22.70 8.11
CA ALA A 142 3.63 -22.72 6.89
C ALA A 142 4.15 -21.66 5.91
N ASN A 143 3.67 -21.68 4.66
CA ASN A 143 4.16 -20.75 3.63
C ASN A 143 3.62 -19.33 3.80
N SER A 144 2.45 -19.19 4.44
CA SER A 144 1.83 -17.91 4.77
C SER A 144 0.84 -18.09 5.93
N THR A 145 0.36 -16.99 6.49
CA THR A 145 -0.74 -17.02 7.48
C THR A 145 -2.02 -17.62 6.90
N ALA A 146 -2.36 -17.28 5.66
CA ALA A 146 -3.50 -17.85 4.95
C ALA A 146 -3.34 -19.35 4.66
N ASP A 147 -2.13 -19.78 4.26
CA ASP A 147 -1.81 -21.19 4.05
C ASP A 147 -1.94 -22.00 5.34
N ALA A 148 -1.54 -21.44 6.48
CA ALA A 148 -1.75 -22.07 7.78
C ALA A 148 -3.24 -22.24 8.11
N ALA A 149 -4.06 -21.20 7.93
CA ALA A 149 -5.51 -21.29 8.15
C ALA A 149 -6.16 -22.34 7.23
N ARG A 150 -5.78 -22.36 5.95
CA ARG A 150 -6.22 -23.38 4.99
C ARG A 150 -5.87 -24.80 5.44
N LEU A 151 -4.61 -25.03 5.81
CA LEU A 151 -4.14 -26.34 6.27
C LEU A 151 -4.87 -26.81 7.53
N VAL A 152 -5.13 -25.91 8.49
CA VAL A 152 -5.89 -26.23 9.69
C VAL A 152 -7.33 -26.59 9.34
N GLY A 153 -8.01 -25.79 8.50
CA GLY A 153 -9.37 -26.09 8.06
C GLY A 153 -9.50 -27.43 7.34
N GLU A 154 -8.60 -27.71 6.39
CA GLU A 154 -8.56 -28.98 5.65
C GLU A 154 -8.31 -30.18 6.57
N ARG A 155 -7.33 -30.10 7.46
CA ARG A 155 -6.97 -31.19 8.38
C ARG A 155 -8.03 -31.42 9.45
N SER A 156 -8.65 -30.37 9.96
CA SER A 156 -9.76 -30.49 10.90
C SER A 156 -11.01 -31.10 10.25
N THR A 157 -11.28 -30.76 8.98
CA THR A 157 -12.34 -31.43 8.20
C THR A 157 -12.04 -32.92 8.01
N ALA A 158 -10.77 -33.29 7.88
CA ALA A 158 -10.32 -34.68 7.83
C ALA A 158 -10.34 -35.41 9.20
N GLY A 159 -10.77 -34.74 10.28
CA GLY A 159 -10.95 -35.31 11.61
C GLY A 159 -9.79 -35.12 12.58
N GLU A 160 -8.73 -34.39 12.18
CA GLU A 160 -7.62 -34.08 13.07
C GLU A 160 -8.00 -32.99 14.08
N LYS A 161 -7.55 -33.14 15.33
CA LYS A 161 -7.91 -32.27 16.44
C LYS A 161 -6.69 -31.60 17.06
N GLY A 162 -6.91 -30.51 17.76
CA GLY A 162 -5.86 -29.77 18.47
C GLY A 162 -4.98 -28.92 17.55
N LEU A 163 -5.46 -28.61 16.34
CA LEU A 163 -4.77 -27.75 15.39
C LEU A 163 -5.27 -26.31 15.54
N ALA A 164 -4.35 -25.35 15.45
CA ALA A 164 -4.69 -23.94 15.29
C ALA A 164 -3.75 -23.25 14.29
N ALA A 165 -4.21 -22.14 13.73
CA ALA A 165 -3.42 -21.28 12.85
C ALA A 165 -3.30 -19.88 13.46
N LEU A 166 -2.12 -19.26 13.32
CA LEU A 166 -2.03 -17.80 13.46
C LEU A 166 -2.27 -17.16 12.11
N ALA A 167 -3.38 -16.42 11.99
CA ALA A 167 -3.82 -15.84 10.74
C ALA A 167 -4.71 -14.61 10.94
N PRO A 168 -4.98 -13.82 9.89
CA PRO A 168 -5.95 -12.74 9.96
C PRO A 168 -7.36 -13.29 10.17
N SER A 169 -8.24 -12.48 10.76
CA SER A 169 -9.59 -12.91 11.12
C SER A 169 -10.46 -13.29 9.91
N ASN A 170 -10.26 -12.67 8.74
CA ASN A 170 -11.02 -12.99 7.52
C ASN A 170 -10.82 -14.45 7.07
N ALA A 171 -9.65 -15.04 7.34
CA ALA A 171 -9.34 -16.42 7.02
C ALA A 171 -10.23 -17.42 7.79
N ALA A 172 -10.79 -17.02 8.93
CA ALA A 172 -11.63 -17.88 9.76
C ALA A 172 -12.88 -18.35 8.99
N THR A 173 -13.67 -17.39 8.48
CA THR A 173 -14.88 -17.70 7.71
C THR A 173 -14.54 -18.45 6.42
N LEU A 174 -13.45 -18.04 5.74
CA LEU A 174 -13.04 -18.62 4.47
C LEU A 174 -12.69 -20.12 4.58
N TYR A 175 -12.05 -20.53 5.67
CA TYR A 175 -11.56 -21.89 5.87
C TYR A 175 -12.36 -22.69 6.91
N GLY A 176 -13.55 -22.23 7.28
CA GLY A 176 -14.45 -22.93 8.21
C GLY A 176 -13.91 -23.05 9.63
N LEU A 177 -13.18 -22.03 10.09
CA LEU A 177 -12.57 -21.93 11.42
C LEU A 177 -13.28 -20.85 12.26
N GLU A 178 -13.02 -20.86 13.55
CA GLU A 178 -13.44 -19.83 14.52
C GLU A 178 -12.22 -19.13 15.13
N VAL A 179 -12.41 -17.86 15.48
CA VAL A 179 -11.41 -17.08 16.23
C VAL A 179 -11.47 -17.51 17.71
N VAL A 180 -10.43 -18.20 18.17
CA VAL A 180 -10.30 -18.66 19.57
C VAL A 180 -9.69 -17.56 20.44
N ALA A 181 -8.73 -16.81 19.90
CA ALA A 181 -8.14 -15.65 20.53
C ALA A 181 -7.89 -14.57 19.48
N LYS A 182 -8.21 -13.32 19.80
CA LYS A 182 -8.06 -12.17 18.92
C LYS A 182 -6.88 -11.31 19.39
N ASP A 183 -6.15 -10.75 18.43
CA ASP A 183 -5.11 -9.74 18.65
C ASP A 183 -4.07 -10.16 19.69
N ILE A 184 -3.37 -11.26 19.38
CA ILE A 184 -2.41 -11.92 20.28
C ILE A 184 -0.95 -11.59 19.97
N ALA A 185 -0.72 -10.52 19.20
CA ALA A 185 0.62 -10.07 18.89
C ALA A 185 1.28 -9.44 20.14
N ASP A 186 2.58 -9.63 20.27
CA ASP A 186 3.39 -9.17 21.41
C ASP A 186 3.46 -7.63 21.47
N HIS A 187 3.26 -6.95 20.35
CA HIS A 187 3.32 -5.48 20.24
C HIS A 187 2.09 -4.93 19.52
N ALA A 188 1.44 -3.93 20.14
CA ALA A 188 0.38 -3.16 19.49
C ALA A 188 0.96 -2.19 18.44
N GLY A 189 0.13 -1.77 17.48
CA GLY A 189 0.49 -0.77 16.47
C GLY A 189 1.27 -1.32 15.27
N ASN A 190 1.21 -2.63 15.03
CA ASN A 190 1.67 -3.20 13.76
C ASN A 190 0.69 -2.78 12.65
N GLN A 191 1.16 -1.97 11.72
CA GLN A 191 0.37 -1.44 10.62
C GLN A 191 1.04 -1.81 9.30
N THR A 192 0.24 -2.20 8.32
CA THR A 192 0.72 -2.38 6.94
C THR A 192 -0.02 -1.42 6.03
N ARG A 193 0.75 -0.69 5.22
CA ARG A 193 0.24 0.13 4.14
C ARG A 193 0.24 -0.70 2.86
N PHE A 194 -0.92 -0.70 2.22
CA PHE A 194 -1.19 -1.28 0.91
C PHE A 194 -1.50 -0.16 -0.07
N VAL A 195 -1.25 -0.42 -1.35
CA VAL A 195 -1.55 0.51 -2.43
C VAL A 195 -2.36 -0.16 -3.52
N LEU A 196 -3.32 0.59 -4.06
CA LEU A 196 -3.99 0.28 -5.32
C LEU A 196 -3.17 0.91 -6.45
N ILE A 197 -2.83 0.13 -7.46
CA ILE A 197 -2.05 0.56 -8.62
C ILE A 197 -2.80 0.29 -9.92
N ALA A 198 -2.60 1.13 -10.92
CA ALA A 198 -3.17 0.98 -12.25
C ALA A 198 -2.21 1.51 -13.33
N ARG A 199 -2.48 1.23 -14.60
CA ARG A 199 -1.66 1.72 -15.73
C ARG A 199 -1.75 3.22 -15.95
N GLU A 200 -2.93 3.78 -15.72
CA GLU A 200 -3.23 5.18 -16.02
C GLU A 200 -4.29 5.72 -15.08
N GLY A 201 -4.39 7.05 -15.02
CA GLY A 201 -5.32 7.75 -14.15
C GLY A 201 -4.65 8.30 -12.90
N ILE A 202 -4.92 9.56 -12.63
CA ILE A 202 -4.57 10.26 -11.40
C ILE A 202 -5.90 10.65 -10.75
N PRO A 203 -6.21 10.17 -9.53
CA PRO A 203 -7.38 10.61 -8.79
C PRO A 203 -7.51 12.13 -8.70
N ALA A 204 -8.72 12.62 -8.43
CA ALA A 204 -8.90 14.04 -8.13
C ALA A 204 -8.27 14.38 -6.77
N ALA A 205 -7.73 15.59 -6.65
CA ALA A 205 -7.20 16.10 -5.39
C ALA A 205 -8.29 16.15 -4.32
N THR A 206 -7.94 15.73 -3.11
CA THR A 206 -8.81 15.73 -1.93
C THR A 206 -8.41 16.78 -0.90
N GLY A 207 -7.23 17.40 -1.06
CA GLY A 207 -6.62 18.30 -0.08
C GLY A 207 -5.84 17.55 1.01
N HIS A 208 -5.99 16.23 1.08
CA HIS A 208 -5.22 15.33 1.93
C HIS A 208 -4.64 14.21 1.07
N ASP A 209 -3.75 14.60 0.18
CA ASP A 209 -3.15 13.71 -0.82
C ASP A 209 -1.68 13.49 -0.55
N LYS A 210 -1.15 12.44 -1.16
CA LYS A 210 0.26 12.08 -1.20
C LYS A 210 0.70 11.94 -2.64
N THR A 211 1.89 12.42 -2.94
CA THR A 211 2.55 12.26 -4.23
C THR A 211 3.81 11.43 -4.07
N GLY A 212 3.89 10.32 -4.80
CA GLY A 212 5.05 9.43 -4.84
C GLY A 212 5.98 9.78 -6.01
N LEU A 213 7.28 9.85 -5.74
CA LEU A 213 8.31 10.23 -6.72
C LEU A 213 9.55 9.37 -6.55
N VAL A 214 10.26 9.17 -7.66
CA VAL A 214 11.63 8.67 -7.67
C VAL A 214 12.50 9.70 -8.35
N VAL A 215 13.51 10.20 -7.63
CA VAL A 215 14.44 11.19 -8.14
C VAL A 215 15.80 10.53 -8.36
N PHE A 216 16.20 10.43 -9.62
CA PHE A 216 17.51 9.97 -10.05
C PHE A 216 18.46 11.16 -10.04
N GLN A 217 19.51 11.09 -9.23
CA GLN A 217 20.50 12.15 -9.18
C GLN A 217 21.21 12.28 -10.53
N ARG A 218 21.55 13.52 -10.89
CA ARG A 218 22.38 13.77 -12.07
C ARG A 218 23.83 13.33 -11.86
N ALA A 219 24.33 13.50 -10.63
CA ALA A 219 25.63 13.06 -10.18
C ALA A 219 25.58 12.83 -8.65
N ASP A 220 26.31 11.81 -8.19
CA ASP A 220 26.54 11.57 -6.75
C ASP A 220 27.67 12.49 -6.25
N GLU A 221 27.27 13.69 -5.81
CA GLU A 221 28.17 14.72 -5.32
C GLU A 221 27.68 15.31 -3.99
N PRO A 222 28.58 15.79 -3.11
CA PRO A 222 28.18 16.45 -1.86
C PRO A 222 27.17 17.58 -2.12
N GLY A 223 26.03 17.51 -1.43
CA GLY A 223 24.94 18.48 -1.57
C GLY A 223 23.85 18.11 -2.59
N SER A 224 24.04 17.03 -3.36
CA SER A 224 23.06 16.56 -4.35
C SER A 224 21.69 16.23 -3.71
N LEU A 225 21.66 15.47 -2.60
CA LEU A 225 20.41 15.24 -1.86
C LEU A 225 19.82 16.53 -1.28
N ILE A 226 20.64 17.43 -0.74
CA ILE A 226 20.16 18.71 -0.20
C ILE A 226 19.45 19.52 -1.28
N SER A 227 19.98 19.53 -2.51
CA SER A 227 19.35 20.23 -3.63
C SER A 227 17.94 19.71 -3.93
N ILE A 228 17.71 18.39 -3.81
CA ILE A 228 16.40 17.77 -3.97
C ILE A 228 15.47 18.18 -2.82
N LEU A 229 15.93 18.08 -1.58
CA LEU A 229 15.11 18.37 -0.40
C LEU A 229 14.75 19.85 -0.28
N GLN A 230 15.60 20.75 -0.78
CA GLN A 230 15.34 22.18 -0.80
C GLN A 230 14.12 22.54 -1.65
N GLU A 231 13.82 21.79 -2.71
CA GLU A 231 12.65 22.05 -3.54
C GLU A 231 11.33 21.89 -2.76
N PHE A 232 11.24 20.86 -1.93
CA PHE A 232 10.09 20.63 -1.05
C PHE A 232 10.07 21.62 0.12
N ALA A 233 11.23 21.81 0.78
CA ALA A 233 11.34 22.66 1.96
C ALA A 233 11.01 24.13 1.67
N ALA A 234 11.46 24.67 0.52
CA ALA A 234 11.17 26.05 0.10
C ALA A 234 9.67 26.33 -0.05
N ARG A 235 8.89 25.30 -0.40
CA ARG A 235 7.44 25.34 -0.59
C ARG A 235 6.65 24.79 0.60
N ARG A 236 7.35 24.49 1.71
CA ARG A 236 6.80 23.90 2.95
C ARG A 236 6.02 22.61 2.70
N ILE A 237 6.48 21.80 1.75
CA ILE A 237 5.92 20.48 1.49
C ILE A 237 6.58 19.47 2.43
N ASN A 238 5.75 18.78 3.22
CA ASN A 238 6.20 17.75 4.14
C ASN A 238 6.51 16.45 3.38
N LEU A 239 7.53 15.71 3.84
CA LEU A 239 7.90 14.41 3.30
C LEU A 239 7.53 13.33 4.31
N SER A 240 6.65 12.41 3.93
CA SER A 240 6.28 11.26 4.76
C SER A 240 7.26 10.09 4.61
N LEU A 241 8.02 10.03 3.52
CA LEU A 241 9.09 9.06 3.30
C LEU A 241 10.22 9.68 2.49
N LEU A 242 11.44 9.37 2.87
CA LEU A 242 12.65 9.56 2.06
C LEU A 242 13.52 8.30 2.21
N SER A 243 13.73 7.57 1.13
CA SER A 243 14.56 6.36 1.12
C SER A 243 15.50 6.35 -0.09
N SER A 244 16.75 5.93 0.09
CA SER A 244 17.69 5.76 -1.01
C SER A 244 17.70 4.31 -1.52
N ARG A 245 17.85 4.14 -2.83
CA ARG A 245 18.05 2.84 -3.47
C ARG A 245 19.16 2.91 -4.51
N PRO A 246 20.03 1.88 -4.60
CA PRO A 246 21.03 1.83 -5.67
C PRO A 246 20.32 1.65 -7.01
N THR A 247 20.72 2.45 -8.01
CA THR A 247 20.26 2.28 -9.37
C THR A 247 20.93 1.01 -9.91
N LYS A 248 20.15 -0.01 -10.28
CA LYS A 248 20.66 -1.31 -10.76
C LYS A 248 21.51 -1.21 -12.06
N ALA A 249 21.74 -0.01 -12.58
CA ALA A 249 22.37 0.29 -13.86
C ALA A 249 23.81 0.84 -13.76
N GLY A 250 24.27 1.32 -12.59
CA GLY A 250 25.45 2.19 -12.50
C GLY A 250 26.64 1.71 -11.65
N GLY A 251 26.49 0.62 -10.90
CA GLY A 251 27.51 0.18 -9.93
C GLY A 251 27.38 0.88 -8.57
N LEU A 252 28.37 0.71 -7.69
CA LEU A 252 28.36 1.31 -6.34
C LEU A 252 28.53 2.84 -6.45
N GLY A 253 27.56 3.61 -5.93
CA GLY A 253 27.60 5.07 -5.90
C GLY A 253 26.40 5.74 -6.60
N ASP A 254 25.75 5.06 -7.53
CA ASP A 254 24.58 5.62 -8.20
C ASP A 254 23.29 5.30 -7.45
N TYR A 255 22.67 6.31 -6.83
CA TYR A 255 21.44 6.18 -6.06
C TYR A 255 20.28 6.95 -6.69
N CYS A 256 19.08 6.44 -6.47
CA CYS A 256 17.84 7.19 -6.62
C CYS A 256 17.15 7.34 -5.26
N PHE A 257 16.42 8.43 -5.09
CA PHE A 257 15.66 8.70 -3.87
C PHE A 257 14.17 8.50 -4.13
N ILE A 258 13.54 7.68 -3.30
CA ILE A 258 12.09 7.56 -3.30
C ILE A 258 11.55 8.49 -2.25
N ILE A 259 10.59 9.30 -2.68
CA ILE A 259 10.00 10.36 -1.89
C ILE A 259 8.49 10.17 -1.93
N TYR A 260 7.87 10.09 -0.76
CA TYR A 260 6.46 10.35 -0.62
C TYR A 260 6.31 11.72 0.04
N ALA A 261 5.74 12.66 -0.71
CA ALA A 261 5.52 14.01 -0.29
C ALA A 261 4.03 14.23 -0.11
N ASP A 262 3.64 14.95 0.93
CA ASP A 262 2.25 15.33 1.10
C ASP A 262 1.92 16.33 -0.03
N GLY A 263 0.78 16.18 -0.70
CA GLY A 263 0.29 17.08 -1.75
C GLY A 263 -0.12 16.33 -3.00
N HIS A 264 -0.86 17.00 -3.87
CA HIS A 264 -1.33 16.47 -5.15
C HIS A 264 -0.62 17.16 -6.32
N VAL A 265 -0.40 16.48 -7.45
CA VAL A 265 0.17 17.10 -8.67
C VAL A 265 -0.67 18.25 -9.23
N ALA A 266 -1.92 18.37 -8.80
CA ALA A 266 -2.81 19.47 -9.16
C ALA A 266 -2.55 20.73 -8.31
N ASP A 267 -1.86 20.61 -7.18
CA ASP A 267 -1.50 21.74 -6.33
C ASP A 267 -0.36 22.51 -7.01
N GLU A 268 -0.48 23.83 -7.12
CA GLU A 268 0.52 24.67 -7.83
C GLU A 268 1.93 24.52 -7.22
N LEU A 269 2.02 24.46 -5.89
CA LEU A 269 3.29 24.28 -5.19
C LEU A 269 3.93 22.92 -5.50
N MET A 270 3.14 21.84 -5.57
CA MET A 270 3.66 20.52 -5.92
C MET A 270 4.06 20.46 -7.39
N ALA A 271 3.24 21.00 -8.29
CA ALA A 271 3.58 21.10 -9.71
C ALA A 271 4.89 21.87 -9.93
N ASP A 272 5.12 22.94 -9.17
CA ASP A 272 6.36 23.71 -9.23
C ASP A 272 7.58 22.91 -8.75
N VAL A 273 7.45 22.13 -7.66
CA VAL A 273 8.50 21.16 -7.25
C VAL A 273 8.84 20.20 -8.39
N LEU A 274 7.82 19.61 -9.03
CA LEU A 274 8.01 18.62 -10.09
C LEU A 274 8.73 19.22 -11.30
N ARG A 275 8.36 20.45 -11.70
CA ARG A 275 9.05 21.18 -12.78
C ARG A 275 10.52 21.41 -12.44
N ASP A 276 10.81 21.84 -11.22
CA ASP A 276 12.18 22.12 -10.78
C ASP A 276 13.03 20.84 -10.70
N LEU A 277 12.51 19.77 -10.10
CA LEU A 277 13.20 18.49 -10.03
C LEU A 277 13.47 17.93 -11.44
N HIS A 278 12.48 17.98 -12.33
CA HIS A 278 12.63 17.48 -13.71
C HIS A 278 13.65 18.31 -14.51
N THR A 279 13.86 19.57 -14.16
CA THR A 279 14.86 20.43 -14.82
C THR A 279 16.28 20.21 -14.27
N LYS A 280 16.41 19.95 -12.96
CA LYS A 280 17.71 19.92 -12.27
C LYS A 280 18.33 18.52 -12.18
N GLN A 281 17.52 17.48 -12.12
CA GLN A 281 17.97 16.11 -11.79
C GLN A 281 18.16 15.22 -13.03
N GLY A 282 18.80 14.07 -12.85
CA GLY A 282 19.11 13.13 -13.94
C GLY A 282 17.87 12.42 -14.49
N GLY A 283 16.83 12.29 -13.66
CA GLY A 283 15.51 11.81 -14.02
C GLY A 283 14.54 11.92 -12.87
N VAL A 284 13.26 12.09 -13.17
CA VAL A 284 12.18 12.07 -12.18
C VAL A 284 11.10 11.13 -12.68
N LYS A 285 10.83 10.08 -11.91
CA LYS A 285 9.70 9.17 -12.15
C LYS A 285 8.56 9.54 -11.22
N PHE A 286 7.39 9.72 -11.78
CA PHE A 286 6.16 9.98 -11.04
C PHE A 286 5.47 8.65 -10.74
N LEU A 287 5.20 8.38 -9.45
CA LEU A 287 4.53 7.16 -9.00
C LEU A 287 3.03 7.36 -8.77
N GLY A 288 2.50 8.59 -8.88
CA GLY A 288 1.09 8.90 -8.64
C GLY A 288 0.88 9.99 -7.61
N SER A 289 -0.27 10.66 -7.70
CA SER A 289 -0.84 11.50 -6.65
C SER A 289 -2.20 10.92 -6.26
N TYR A 290 -2.44 10.69 -4.98
CA TYR A 290 -3.59 9.93 -4.51
C TYR A 290 -3.99 10.31 -3.09
N PRO A 291 -5.23 10.01 -2.66
CA PRO A 291 -5.69 10.30 -1.30
C PRO A 291 -4.82 9.57 -0.26
N ALA A 292 -4.34 10.31 0.74
CA ALA A 292 -3.60 9.74 1.86
C ALA A 292 -4.56 9.04 2.84
N ALA A 293 -4.08 7.96 3.47
CA ALA A 293 -4.86 7.24 4.48
C ALA A 293 -4.96 8.05 5.78
N GLY A 294 -6.10 7.94 6.48
CA GLY A 294 -6.36 8.59 7.76
C GLY A 294 -7.15 9.91 7.65
N ASP A 295 -7.54 10.44 8.81
CA ASP A 295 -8.36 11.66 8.89
C ASP A 295 -7.52 12.93 8.66
N HIS A 296 -8.11 13.85 7.90
CA HIS A 296 -7.49 15.08 7.38
C HIS A 296 -6.67 15.90 8.40
N ALA A 297 -5.54 16.45 7.93
CA ALA A 297 -4.95 17.68 8.50
C ALA A 297 -5.14 18.87 7.52
N PRO A 298 -6.33 19.50 7.45
CA PRO A 298 -6.69 20.33 6.29
C PRO A 298 -6.18 21.78 6.31
N ASN A 299 -5.61 22.30 7.40
CA ASN A 299 -5.59 23.77 7.55
C ASN A 299 -4.38 24.53 6.98
N ALA A 300 -3.25 23.87 6.73
CA ALA A 300 -2.02 24.59 6.34
C ALA A 300 -1.89 24.86 4.83
N ARG A 301 -2.56 24.07 3.98
CA ARG A 301 -2.28 24.01 2.54
C ARG A 301 -3.09 24.97 1.70
N GLU A 302 -4.41 25.06 1.93
CA GLU A 302 -5.27 26.00 1.20
C GLU A 302 -4.76 27.46 1.29
N HIS A 303 -4.22 27.84 2.44
CA HIS A 303 -3.62 29.16 2.66
C HIS A 303 -2.27 29.37 1.94
N ALA A 304 -1.56 28.31 1.57
CA ALA A 304 -0.30 28.40 0.84
C ALA A 304 -0.56 28.62 -0.66
N ASP A 305 -1.48 27.86 -1.25
CA ASP A 305 -1.83 27.98 -2.68
C ASP A 305 -2.45 29.34 -3.00
N ALA A 306 -3.38 29.82 -2.17
CA ALA A 306 -3.97 31.16 -2.36
C ALA A 306 -2.93 32.29 -2.34
N ARG A 307 -1.90 32.19 -1.47
CA ARG A 307 -0.81 33.17 -1.43
C ARG A 307 0.10 33.07 -2.65
N TRP A 308 0.26 31.86 -3.19
CA TRP A 308 1.05 31.63 -4.40
C TRP A 308 0.35 32.21 -5.63
N GLN A 309 -0.96 31.97 -5.77
CA GLN A 309 -1.75 32.55 -6.85
C GLN A 309 -1.71 34.09 -6.82
N GLN A 310 -1.81 34.70 -5.64
CA GLN A 310 -1.66 36.15 -5.48
C GLN A 310 -0.28 36.64 -5.93
N ALA A 311 0.78 35.88 -5.67
CA ALA A 311 2.12 36.21 -6.12
C ALA A 311 2.25 36.10 -7.65
N ASP A 312 1.64 35.09 -8.27
CA ASP A 312 1.62 34.93 -9.73
C ASP A 312 0.80 36.01 -10.43
N ASP A 313 -0.35 36.40 -9.88
CA ASP A 313 -1.16 37.50 -10.38
C ASP A 313 -0.37 38.81 -10.34
N TRP A 314 0.36 39.05 -9.24
CA TRP A 314 1.23 40.22 -9.09
C TRP A 314 2.40 40.22 -10.09
N ILE A 315 3.05 39.09 -10.32
CA ILE A 315 4.11 38.97 -11.34
C ILE A 315 3.53 39.20 -12.75
N THR A 316 2.34 38.68 -13.02
CA THR A 316 1.65 38.87 -14.29
C THR A 316 1.35 40.35 -14.53
N GLU A 317 0.87 41.07 -13.50
CA GLU A 317 0.67 42.51 -13.54
C GLU A 317 1.98 43.28 -13.77
N LEU A 318 3.07 42.93 -13.08
CA LEU A 318 4.36 43.58 -13.30
C LEU A 318 4.87 43.41 -14.74
N ARG A 319 4.64 42.25 -15.36
CA ARG A 319 5.04 41.98 -16.76
C ARG A 319 4.31 42.87 -17.76
N THR A 320 3.11 43.36 -17.47
CA THR A 320 2.41 44.29 -18.38
C THR A 320 3.10 45.65 -18.48
N HIS A 321 4.00 45.97 -17.56
CA HIS A 321 4.75 47.23 -17.53
C HIS A 321 6.06 47.17 -18.33
N ILE A 322 6.42 46.02 -18.90
CA ILE A 322 7.61 45.87 -19.75
C ILE A 322 7.41 46.69 -21.04
N ARG A 323 8.19 47.75 -21.20
CA ARG A 323 8.23 48.53 -22.45
C ARG A 323 8.92 47.70 -23.52
N LYS A 324 8.22 47.48 -24.63
CA LYS A 324 8.75 46.82 -25.84
C LYS A 324 9.75 47.70 -26.56
#